data_AF-A0A4Q5QS51-F1
#
_entry.id   AF-A0A4Q5QS51-F1
#
_cell.length_a   1.000
_cell.length_b   1.000
_cell.length_c   1.000
_cell.angle_alpha   90.00
_cell.angle_beta   90.00
_cell.angle_gamma   90.00
#
_symmetry.space_group_name_H-M   'P 1'
#
loop_
_entity.id
_entity.type
_entity.pdbx_description
1 polymer ?
#
loop_
_entity_poly.entity_id
_entity_poly.type
_entity_poly.pdbx_seq_one_letter_code
_entity_poly.pdbx_strand_id
1 'polypeptide(L)'
;YGCCGFHSPSQNLVNAFKTVGGIPDFDNFNNSNISGASNIKNFSIDPRLLHTVAMDGLPYKYKTDFIFNGLTWPRQPESYGSFMSMKETVRYDSECYQPVNPWKSDSKNRDVLRIDDVILFKAEALIQLNRELEALPLINEIRSRAAQSTGLLVDEAGNPTGNFDIRPYVNGVNINWTKANAFKALRWERRLEMACEGFRAYDLMRWGIMAEEMNSYFNVEKSRRPHLANATFQKGRDEYLPIPKGQIDLSQNLYRQNSGY
;
A
#
# COMPACT_ATOMS: atom_id res chain seq x y z
N TYR A 1 -7.37 18.80 10.90
CA TYR A 1 -7.90 17.65 10.14
C TYR A 1 -9.01 17.00 10.95
N GLY A 2 -10.00 16.33 10.34
CA GLY A 2 -10.98 15.57 11.15
C GLY A 2 -12.43 15.51 10.65
N CYS A 3 -12.72 15.67 9.35
CA CYS A 3 -14.09 15.48 8.89
C CYS A 3 -14.43 13.99 8.73
N CYS A 4 -13.73 13.30 7.83
CA CYS A 4 -14.40 12.22 7.12
C CYS A 4 -13.81 10.82 7.39
N GLY A 5 -12.51 10.72 7.71
CA GLY A 5 -11.90 9.45 8.13
C GLY A 5 -11.87 8.35 7.07
N PHE A 6 -11.95 8.71 5.79
CA PHE A 6 -11.90 7.75 4.68
C PHE A 6 -10.46 7.36 4.31
N HIS A 7 -10.34 6.25 3.58
CA HIS A 7 -9.09 5.79 2.97
C HIS A 7 -7.96 5.57 3.99
N SER A 8 -8.26 4.74 4.99
CA SER A 8 -7.28 4.31 6.00
C SER A 8 -6.47 3.11 5.52
N PRO A 9 -5.12 3.19 5.52
CA PRO A 9 -4.25 2.04 5.32
C PRO A 9 -4.57 0.90 6.31
N SER A 10 -4.51 -0.35 5.86
CA SER A 10 -4.72 -1.51 6.73
C SER A 10 -3.47 -1.87 7.54
N GLN A 11 -3.64 -2.60 8.65
CA GLN A 11 -2.51 -3.13 9.42
C GLN A 11 -1.67 -4.09 8.56
N ASN A 12 -2.33 -4.90 7.72
CA ASN A 12 -1.66 -5.77 6.76
C ASN A 12 -0.74 -5.00 5.79
N LEU A 13 -1.17 -3.83 5.30
CA LEU A 13 -0.33 -2.97 4.46
C LEU A 13 0.86 -2.42 5.24
N VAL A 14 0.64 -1.86 6.43
CA VAL A 14 1.71 -1.34 7.30
C VAL A 14 2.78 -2.40 7.57
N ASN A 15 2.35 -3.61 7.93
CA ASN A 15 3.24 -4.71 8.21
C ASN A 15 4.05 -5.15 6.97
N ALA A 16 3.53 -4.98 5.76
CA ALA A 16 4.19 -5.43 4.53
C ALA A 16 5.48 -4.66 4.20
N PHE A 17 5.69 -3.50 4.83
CA PHE A 17 6.91 -2.72 4.72
C PHE A 17 8.04 -3.24 5.63
N LYS A 18 7.81 -4.26 6.46
CA LYS A 18 8.90 -4.89 7.23
C LYS A 18 9.91 -5.57 6.32
N THR A 19 11.17 -5.48 6.73
CA THR A 19 12.29 -6.10 6.04
C THR A 19 13.10 -6.99 6.96
N VAL A 20 13.75 -8.00 6.37
CA VAL A 20 14.74 -8.87 7.01
C VAL A 20 15.95 -8.93 6.08
N GLY A 21 17.12 -8.50 6.57
CA GLY A 21 18.33 -8.40 5.73
C GLY A 21 18.17 -7.44 4.55
N GLY A 22 17.38 -6.39 4.71
CA GLY A 22 17.11 -5.39 3.67
C GLY A 22 16.12 -5.81 2.57
N ILE A 23 15.57 -7.03 2.59
CA ILE A 23 14.52 -7.46 1.65
C ILE A 23 13.18 -7.66 2.38
N PRO A 24 12.03 -7.66 1.68
CA PRO A 24 10.75 -7.85 2.35
C PRO A 24 10.68 -9.14 3.16
N ASP A 25 10.06 -9.09 4.32
CA ASP A 25 9.76 -10.27 5.13
C ASP A 25 8.58 -11.04 4.52
N PHE A 26 8.81 -11.68 3.37
CA PHE A 26 7.76 -12.26 2.55
C PHE A 26 6.82 -13.23 3.28
N ASP A 27 7.34 -13.95 4.27
CA ASP A 27 6.65 -15.07 4.89
C ASP A 27 6.16 -14.73 6.31
N ASN A 28 6.82 -13.79 7.02
CA ASN A 28 6.48 -13.47 8.41
C ASN A 28 6.04 -12.02 8.65
N PHE A 29 5.94 -11.17 7.62
CA PHE A 29 5.64 -9.74 7.76
C PHE A 29 4.46 -9.46 8.71
N ASN A 30 3.43 -10.31 8.64
CA ASN A 30 2.16 -10.10 9.32
C ASN A 30 2.02 -10.80 10.68
N ASN A 31 3.07 -11.48 11.17
CA ASN A 31 3.04 -12.22 12.44
C ASN A 31 3.08 -11.31 13.68
N SER A 32 3.54 -10.08 13.51
CA SER A 32 3.56 -9.03 14.54
C SER A 32 3.06 -7.71 13.94
N ASN A 33 2.68 -6.74 14.77
CA ASN A 33 2.14 -5.46 14.30
C ASN A 33 3.09 -4.30 14.57
N ILE A 34 3.29 -3.43 13.58
CA ILE A 34 3.80 -2.08 13.82
C ILE A 34 2.61 -1.19 14.16
N SER A 35 2.66 -0.51 15.30
CA SER A 35 1.54 0.28 15.82
C SER A 35 1.79 1.79 15.76
N GLY A 36 3.05 2.22 15.74
CA GLY A 36 3.42 3.63 15.74
C GLY A 36 4.82 3.84 16.33
N ALA A 37 5.09 5.05 16.82
CA ALA A 37 6.37 5.45 17.39
C ALA A 37 6.85 4.53 18.53
N SER A 38 5.93 3.93 19.28
CA SER A 38 6.24 3.06 20.41
C SER A 38 7.01 1.78 20.05
N ASN A 39 6.87 1.28 18.82
CA ASN A 39 7.51 0.02 18.42
C ASN A 39 8.09 0.01 17.00
N ILE A 40 7.92 1.06 16.21
CA ILE A 40 8.40 1.07 14.81
C ILE A 40 9.91 0.84 14.69
N LYS A 41 10.69 1.36 15.65
CA LYS A 41 12.15 1.18 15.68
C LYS A 41 12.60 -0.23 16.08
N ASN A 42 11.68 -1.08 16.56
CA ASN A 42 11.97 -2.48 16.88
C ASN A 42 12.01 -3.37 15.62
N PHE A 43 11.58 -2.85 14.47
CA PHE A 43 11.56 -3.56 13.19
C PHE A 43 12.47 -2.85 12.20
N SER A 44 13.18 -3.62 11.38
CA SER A 44 13.72 -3.10 10.13
C SER A 44 12.57 -2.87 9.15
N ILE A 45 12.53 -1.70 8.53
CA ILE A 45 11.43 -1.30 7.64
C ILE A 45 11.92 -0.59 6.38
N ASP A 46 11.06 -0.60 5.37
CA ASP A 46 11.18 0.20 4.16
C ASP A 46 10.73 1.66 4.42
N PRO A 47 11.54 2.68 4.05
CA PRO A 47 11.22 4.10 4.24
C PRO A 47 9.86 4.53 3.67
N ARG A 48 9.40 3.88 2.59
CA ARG A 48 8.13 4.21 1.93
C ARG A 48 6.92 4.06 2.85
N LEU A 49 7.02 3.29 3.93
CA LEU A 49 5.98 3.23 4.96
C LEU A 49 5.62 4.64 5.47
N LEU A 50 6.64 5.43 5.84
CA LEU A 50 6.46 6.76 6.41
C LEU A 50 6.37 7.88 5.37
N HIS A 51 6.34 7.52 4.08
CA HIS A 51 5.81 8.38 3.02
C HIS A 51 4.35 8.08 2.67
N THR A 52 3.86 6.91 3.09
CA THR A 52 2.54 6.39 2.70
C THR A 52 1.52 6.49 3.82
N VAL A 53 1.92 6.19 5.07
CA VAL A 53 1.01 6.01 6.20
C VAL A 53 1.37 6.96 7.34
N ALA A 54 0.40 7.73 7.80
CA ALA A 54 0.49 8.47 9.04
C ALA A 54 0.28 7.49 10.21
N MET A 55 1.21 7.47 11.15
CA MET A 55 1.23 6.53 12.27
C MET A 55 1.34 7.26 13.60
N ASP A 56 0.73 6.68 14.63
CA ASP A 56 0.63 7.29 15.95
C ASP A 56 2.00 7.67 16.51
N GLY A 57 2.11 8.89 17.04
CA GLY A 57 3.33 9.41 17.66
C GLY A 57 4.43 9.83 16.68
N LEU A 58 4.18 9.81 15.37
CA LEU A 58 5.14 10.26 14.35
C LEU A 58 4.73 11.60 13.71
N PRO A 59 5.70 12.38 13.19
CA PRO A 59 5.43 13.60 12.43
C PRO A 59 4.43 13.38 11.29
N TYR A 60 3.37 14.18 11.23
CA TYR A 60 2.43 14.18 10.12
C TYR A 60 2.96 15.08 9.00
N LYS A 61 3.06 14.54 7.78
CA LYS A 61 3.49 15.31 6.59
C LYS A 61 4.82 16.03 6.79
N TYR A 62 5.77 15.34 7.43
CA TYR A 62 7.16 15.78 7.64
C TYR A 62 7.32 17.02 8.54
N LYS A 63 6.23 17.50 9.16
CA LYS A 63 6.29 18.60 10.11
C LYS A 63 6.57 18.04 11.50
N THR A 64 7.80 18.23 11.98
CA THR A 64 8.37 17.55 13.15
C THR A 64 7.68 17.90 14.48
N ASP A 65 7.13 19.11 14.59
CA ASP A 65 6.34 19.61 15.72
C ASP A 65 4.84 19.28 15.61
N PHE A 66 4.40 18.62 14.53
CA PHE A 66 3.00 18.29 14.29
C PHE A 66 2.78 16.77 14.27
N ILE A 67 2.57 16.23 15.46
CA ILE A 67 2.51 14.78 15.69
C ILE A 67 1.12 14.22 15.40
N PHE A 68 1.08 13.13 14.63
CA PHE A 68 -0.16 12.40 14.34
C PHE A 68 -0.63 11.62 15.56
N ASN A 69 -1.92 11.74 15.89
CA ASN A 69 -2.55 10.96 16.96
C ASN A 69 -3.56 9.97 16.35
N GLY A 70 -3.20 8.70 16.37
CA GLY A 70 -3.97 7.61 15.75
C GLY A 70 -5.25 7.23 16.48
N LEU A 71 -5.49 7.79 17.68
CA LEU A 71 -6.71 7.56 18.47
C LEU A 71 -7.76 8.65 18.30
N THR A 72 -7.36 9.86 17.88
CA THR A 72 -8.26 11.03 17.83
C THR A 72 -8.44 11.60 16.43
N TRP A 73 -7.52 11.34 15.49
CA TRP A 73 -7.61 11.88 14.13
C TRP A 73 -8.46 11.02 13.18
N PRO A 74 -8.32 9.68 13.18
CA PRO A 74 -9.28 8.82 12.48
C PRO A 74 -10.66 8.96 13.13
N ARG A 75 -11.72 8.88 12.33
CA ARG A 75 -13.09 9.10 12.80
C ARG A 75 -13.60 8.00 13.74
N GLN A 76 -13.22 6.75 13.48
CA GLN A 76 -13.59 5.55 14.23
C GLN A 76 -12.43 4.55 14.26
N PRO A 77 -11.35 4.85 15.00
CA PRO A 77 -10.14 4.04 15.03
C PRO A 77 -10.39 2.61 15.55
N GLU A 78 -11.38 2.42 16.42
CA GLU A 78 -11.81 1.12 16.92
C GLU A 78 -12.38 0.20 15.82
N SER A 79 -12.96 0.79 14.77
CA SER A 79 -13.57 0.03 13.67
C SER A 79 -12.67 -0.09 12.45
N TYR A 80 -11.97 0.99 12.09
CA TYR A 80 -11.20 1.08 10.83
C TYR A 80 -9.69 1.15 11.04
N GLY A 81 -9.23 1.36 12.27
CA GLY A 81 -7.82 1.45 12.62
C GLY A 81 -7.29 2.86 12.80
N SER A 82 -6.06 2.91 13.31
CA SER A 82 -5.40 4.13 13.76
C SER A 82 -4.48 4.77 12.72
N PHE A 83 -4.73 4.53 11.43
CA PHE A 83 -3.88 5.00 10.33
C PHE A 83 -4.64 5.91 9.37
N MET A 84 -3.93 6.83 8.74
CA MET A 84 -4.42 7.65 7.63
C MET A 84 -3.41 7.62 6.48
N SER A 85 -3.90 7.67 5.24
CA SER A 85 -3.00 7.78 4.08
C SER A 85 -2.39 9.17 4.02
N MET A 86 -1.11 9.22 3.67
CA MET A 86 -0.39 10.47 3.42
C MET A 86 -0.30 10.79 1.94
N LYS A 87 -0.46 9.83 1.01
CA LYS A 87 -0.09 10.11 -0.39
C LYS A 87 -0.96 11.16 -1.06
N GLU A 88 -2.25 11.18 -0.80
CA GLU A 88 -3.21 12.10 -1.41
C GLU A 88 -3.34 13.42 -0.66
N THR A 89 -2.85 13.52 0.58
CA THR A 89 -3.06 14.70 1.42
C THR A 89 -1.93 15.73 1.28
N VAL A 90 -2.19 16.95 1.72
CA VAL A 90 -1.16 17.99 1.96
C VAL A 90 -1.19 18.42 3.42
N ARG A 91 -0.24 19.26 3.84
CA ARG A 91 -0.17 19.90 5.17
C ARG A 91 -1.22 21.01 5.28
N TYR A 92 -1.70 21.33 6.48
CA TYR A 92 -2.88 22.20 6.67
C TYR A 92 -2.55 23.68 6.40
N ASP A 93 -1.28 24.03 6.54
CA ASP A 93 -0.66 25.31 6.28
C ASP A 93 0.05 25.31 4.91
N SER A 94 -0.25 24.34 4.04
CA SER A 94 0.12 24.40 2.63
C SER A 94 -0.81 25.36 1.89
N GLU A 95 -0.26 26.18 1.00
CA GLU A 95 -1.05 27.04 0.10
C GLU A 95 -1.99 26.24 -0.81
N CYS A 96 -1.63 24.99 -1.09
CA CYS A 96 -2.46 24.06 -1.87
C CYS A 96 -3.70 23.59 -1.09
N TYR A 97 -3.76 23.76 0.23
CA TYR A 97 -4.89 23.32 1.03
C TYR A 97 -6.07 24.29 0.88
N GLN A 98 -7.21 23.76 0.40
CA GLN A 98 -8.41 24.54 0.07
C GLN A 98 -9.63 23.91 0.77
N PRO A 99 -10.07 24.47 1.92
CA PRO A 99 -11.26 23.96 2.61
C PRO A 99 -12.54 24.39 1.88
N VAL A 100 -13.13 23.50 1.08
CA VAL A 100 -14.42 23.74 0.39
C VAL A 100 -15.56 23.06 1.13
N ASN A 101 -16.31 23.81 1.94
CA ASN A 101 -17.44 23.31 2.74
C ASN A 101 -18.41 22.46 1.88
N PRO A 102 -18.80 21.23 2.30
CA PRO A 102 -18.53 20.57 3.60
C PRO A 102 -17.21 19.80 3.69
N TRP A 103 -16.43 19.76 2.63
CA TRP A 103 -15.23 18.94 2.51
C TRP A 103 -13.94 19.73 2.67
N LYS A 104 -12.82 19.00 2.76
CA LYS A 104 -11.49 19.58 2.68
C LYS A 104 -10.86 19.06 1.39
N SER A 105 -10.27 19.96 0.62
CA SER A 105 -9.67 19.67 -0.67
C SER A 105 -8.27 20.25 -0.71
N ASP A 106 -7.51 19.84 -1.72
CA ASP A 106 -6.24 20.47 -2.05
C ASP A 106 -6.01 20.44 -3.55
N SER A 107 -5.09 21.28 -4.02
CA SER A 107 -4.73 21.40 -5.43
C SER A 107 -3.51 20.55 -5.81
N LYS A 108 -3.16 19.53 -5.01
CA LYS A 108 -2.03 18.67 -5.34
C LYS A 108 -2.32 17.91 -6.63
N ASN A 109 -1.36 17.92 -7.55
CA ASN A 109 -1.44 17.09 -8.75
C ASN A 109 -1.57 15.61 -8.38
N ARG A 110 -2.50 14.92 -9.03
CA ARG A 110 -2.66 13.49 -8.93
C ARG A 110 -1.95 12.83 -10.11
N ASP A 111 -0.85 12.14 -9.81
CA ASP A 111 -0.13 11.36 -10.81
C ASP A 111 -1.03 10.20 -11.27
N VAL A 112 -1.33 10.15 -12.57
CA VAL A 112 -2.07 9.02 -13.19
C VAL A 112 -1.11 7.93 -13.63
N LEU A 113 0.09 8.31 -14.08
CA LEU A 113 1.16 7.42 -14.49
C LEU A 113 2.49 7.96 -13.98
N ARG A 114 3.28 7.10 -13.36
CA ARG A 114 4.63 7.41 -12.86
C ARG A 114 5.65 6.56 -13.60
N ILE A 115 6.88 7.06 -13.71
CA ILE A 115 7.99 6.32 -14.33
C ILE A 115 8.24 4.98 -13.61
N ASP A 116 8.07 4.95 -12.29
CA ASP A 116 8.20 3.76 -11.46
C ASP A 116 7.24 2.64 -11.91
N ASP A 117 6.01 2.99 -12.30
CA ASP A 117 5.01 2.04 -12.79
C ASP A 117 5.43 1.46 -14.15
N VAL A 118 5.92 2.31 -15.06
CA VAL A 118 6.43 1.89 -16.37
C VAL A 118 7.64 0.96 -16.24
N ILE A 119 8.57 1.27 -15.32
CA ILE A 119 9.72 0.41 -15.02
C ILE A 119 9.25 -0.95 -14.52
N LEU A 120 8.28 -0.98 -13.60
CA LEU A 120 7.74 -2.22 -13.06
C LEU A 120 6.90 -3.00 -14.08
N PHE A 121 6.20 -2.35 -15.01
CA PHE A 121 5.57 -3.03 -16.15
C PHE A 121 6.60 -3.68 -17.07
N LYS A 122 7.71 -3.01 -17.37
CA LYS A 122 8.82 -3.59 -18.14
C LYS A 122 9.43 -4.79 -17.42
N ALA A 123 9.70 -4.67 -16.12
CA ALA A 123 10.21 -5.78 -15.31
C ALA A 123 9.25 -6.97 -15.31
N GLU A 124 7.95 -6.72 -15.19
CA GLU A 124 6.93 -7.76 -15.27
C GLU A 124 6.93 -8.49 -16.62
N ALA A 125 6.91 -7.75 -17.72
CA ALA A 125 6.92 -8.33 -19.06
C ALA A 125 8.18 -9.19 -19.27
N LEU A 126 9.35 -8.72 -18.84
CA LEU A 126 10.60 -9.49 -18.90
C LEU A 126 10.50 -10.80 -18.10
N ILE A 127 9.99 -10.76 -16.88
CA ILE A 127 9.80 -11.97 -16.06
C ILE A 127 8.86 -12.94 -16.76
N GLN A 128 7.74 -12.48 -17.30
CA GLN A 128 6.78 -13.34 -18.02
C GLN A 128 7.40 -14.01 -19.25
N LEU A 129 8.29 -13.30 -19.94
CA LEU A 129 9.07 -13.79 -21.08
C LEU A 129 10.28 -14.68 -20.70
N ASN A 130 10.44 -15.08 -19.42
CA ASN A 130 11.58 -15.84 -18.91
C ASN A 130 12.93 -15.10 -19.04
N ARG A 131 12.90 -13.77 -18.85
CA ARG A 131 14.06 -12.87 -18.88
C ARG A 131 14.24 -12.20 -17.52
N GLU A 132 14.01 -12.93 -16.43
CA GLU A 132 14.00 -12.40 -15.06
C GLU A 132 15.33 -11.76 -14.64
N LEU A 133 16.47 -12.18 -15.21
CA LEU A 133 17.77 -11.57 -14.95
C LEU A 133 17.84 -10.11 -15.46
N GLU A 134 17.12 -9.78 -16.54
CA GLU A 134 17.02 -8.42 -17.05
C GLU A 134 16.02 -7.56 -16.25
N ALA A 135 15.08 -8.19 -15.55
CA ALA A 135 14.14 -7.51 -14.67
C ALA A 135 14.77 -7.12 -13.31
N LEU A 136 15.77 -7.89 -12.85
CA LEU A 136 16.47 -7.64 -11.59
C LEU A 136 16.99 -6.20 -11.43
N PRO A 137 17.77 -5.63 -12.38
CA PRO A 137 18.26 -4.26 -12.24
C PRO A 137 17.13 -3.22 -12.21
N LEU A 138 16.01 -3.45 -12.92
CA LEU A 138 14.86 -2.54 -12.93
C LEU A 138 14.16 -2.50 -11.56
N ILE A 139 13.96 -3.65 -10.94
CA ILE A 139 13.39 -3.73 -9.57
C ILE A 139 14.36 -3.10 -8.57
N ASN A 140 15.67 -3.36 -8.72
CA ASN A 140 16.70 -2.79 -7.85
C ASN A 140 16.87 -1.28 -7.98
N GLU A 141 16.57 -0.68 -9.14
CA GLU A 141 16.53 0.76 -9.34
C GLU A 141 15.51 1.41 -8.39
N ILE A 142 14.28 0.88 -8.37
CA ILE A 142 13.21 1.37 -7.48
C ILE A 142 13.59 1.21 -6.01
N ARG A 143 14.15 0.04 -5.65
CA ARG A 143 14.59 -0.26 -4.28
C ARG A 143 15.73 0.65 -3.82
N SER A 144 16.71 0.91 -4.69
CA SER A 144 17.83 1.79 -4.36
C SER A 144 17.36 3.23 -4.17
N ARG A 145 16.41 3.71 -4.99
CA ARG A 145 15.77 5.02 -4.80
C ARG A 145 15.01 5.09 -3.49
N ALA A 146 14.20 4.07 -3.18
CA ALA A 146 13.46 3.99 -1.92
C ALA A 146 14.40 4.01 -0.71
N ALA A 147 15.55 3.32 -0.76
CA ALA A 147 16.56 3.34 0.29
C ALA A 147 17.09 4.73 0.64
N GLN A 148 17.19 5.60 -0.36
CA GLN A 148 17.70 6.97 -0.21
C GLN A 148 16.60 7.98 0.15
N SER A 149 15.33 7.57 0.12
CA SER A 149 14.18 8.43 0.40
C SER A 149 13.94 8.53 1.90
N THR A 150 14.89 9.12 2.64
CA THR A 150 14.82 9.21 4.11
C THR A 150 14.99 10.65 4.64
N GLY A 151 15.36 11.60 3.79
CA GLY A 151 15.74 12.96 4.22
C GLY A 151 14.66 13.76 4.97
N LEU A 152 13.38 13.43 4.79
CA LEU A 152 12.25 14.06 5.49
C LEU A 152 11.69 13.20 6.63
N LEU A 153 12.26 12.03 6.88
CA LEU A 153 11.78 11.05 7.86
C LEU A 153 12.56 11.18 9.18
N VAL A 154 12.52 12.37 9.74
CA VAL A 154 13.24 12.75 10.97
C VAL A 154 12.30 13.32 12.02
N ASP A 155 12.67 13.20 13.29
CA ASP A 155 12.01 13.87 14.42
C ASP A 155 12.52 15.31 14.61
N GLU A 156 12.02 16.00 15.62
CA GLU A 156 12.41 17.39 15.93
C GLU A 156 13.91 17.55 16.23
N ALA A 157 14.56 16.50 16.75
CA ALA A 157 16.00 16.48 17.00
C ALA A 157 16.82 16.05 15.77
N GLY A 158 16.17 15.79 14.63
CA GLY A 158 16.82 15.34 13.40
C GLY A 158 17.15 13.85 13.37
N ASN A 159 16.70 13.06 14.35
CA ASN A 159 16.94 11.62 14.35
C ASN A 159 15.95 10.89 13.43
N PRO A 160 16.33 9.77 12.80
CA PRO A 160 15.42 8.98 11.98
C PRO A 160 14.16 8.54 12.75
N THR A 161 12.99 8.66 12.13
CA THR A 161 11.70 8.25 12.71
C THR A 161 11.47 6.73 12.69
N GLY A 162 12.30 5.98 11.96
CA GLY A 162 12.24 4.52 11.86
C GLY A 162 13.63 3.90 11.73
N ASN A 163 13.70 2.57 11.88
CA ASN A 163 14.89 1.79 11.58
C ASN A 163 14.83 1.34 10.11
N PHE A 164 15.37 2.18 9.22
CA PHE A 164 15.28 1.97 7.77
C PHE A 164 16.37 1.01 7.28
N ASP A 165 15.96 -0.12 6.69
CA ASP A 165 16.87 -1.07 6.04
C ASP A 165 16.20 -1.69 4.81
N ILE A 166 16.60 -1.21 3.64
CA ILE A 166 16.20 -1.74 2.35
C ILE A 166 17.47 -1.86 1.49
N ARG A 167 17.61 -3.00 0.83
CA ARG A 167 18.76 -3.35 -0.01
C ARG A 167 18.30 -3.88 -1.36
N PRO A 168 19.11 -3.71 -2.41
CA PRO A 168 18.91 -4.41 -3.67
C PRO A 168 18.86 -5.93 -3.47
N TYR A 169 18.09 -6.60 -4.31
CA TYR A 169 18.17 -8.04 -4.46
C TYR A 169 19.50 -8.43 -5.11
N VAL A 170 20.16 -9.44 -4.56
CA VAL A 170 21.39 -10.01 -5.08
C VAL A 170 21.18 -11.52 -5.20
N ASN A 171 21.19 -11.99 -6.44
CA ASN A 171 20.94 -13.40 -6.77
C ASN A 171 21.95 -14.31 -6.05
N GLY A 172 21.45 -15.32 -5.33
CA GLY A 172 22.25 -16.29 -4.58
C GLY A 172 22.75 -15.80 -3.22
N VAL A 173 22.48 -14.54 -2.84
CA VAL A 173 22.96 -13.96 -1.56
C VAL A 173 21.80 -13.74 -0.60
N ASN A 174 20.88 -12.84 -0.93
CA ASN A 174 19.69 -12.56 -0.11
C ASN A 174 18.40 -13.08 -0.73
N ILE A 175 18.44 -13.54 -1.99
CA ILE A 175 17.34 -14.20 -2.67
C ILE A 175 17.87 -15.11 -3.78
N ASN A 176 17.27 -16.28 -4.00
CA ASN A 176 17.52 -17.07 -5.20
C ASN A 176 16.66 -16.55 -6.35
N TRP A 177 17.24 -15.94 -7.38
CA TRP A 177 16.52 -15.18 -8.41
C TRP A 177 15.99 -16.07 -9.55
N THR A 178 15.07 -16.96 -9.22
CA THR A 178 14.30 -17.73 -10.21
C THR A 178 13.13 -16.91 -10.76
N LYS A 179 12.56 -17.27 -11.91
CA LYS A 179 11.32 -16.65 -12.44
C LYS A 179 10.22 -16.49 -11.38
N ALA A 180 10.00 -17.53 -10.56
CA ALA A 180 8.98 -17.52 -9.51
C ALA A 180 9.30 -16.48 -8.41
N ASN A 181 10.55 -16.44 -7.93
CA ASN A 181 10.98 -15.49 -6.92
C ASN A 181 11.06 -14.05 -7.45
N ALA A 182 11.47 -13.87 -8.71
CA ALA A 182 11.43 -12.58 -9.39
C ALA A 182 9.99 -12.05 -9.48
N PHE A 183 9.02 -12.91 -9.82
CA PHE A 183 7.61 -12.52 -9.84
C PHE A 183 7.06 -12.25 -8.43
N LYS A 184 7.44 -13.03 -7.41
CA LYS A 184 7.11 -12.73 -6.00
C LYS A 184 7.68 -11.36 -5.57
N ALA A 185 8.94 -11.08 -5.88
CA ALA A 185 9.61 -9.82 -5.58
C ALA A 185 8.95 -8.64 -6.30
N LEU A 186 8.64 -8.77 -7.59
CA LEU A 186 7.93 -7.77 -8.38
C LEU A 186 6.56 -7.43 -7.77
N ARG A 187 5.75 -8.45 -7.47
CA ARG A 187 4.40 -8.23 -6.89
C ARG A 187 4.48 -7.49 -5.56
N TRP A 188 5.52 -7.77 -4.76
CA TRP A 188 5.77 -7.07 -3.50
C TRP A 188 6.24 -5.64 -3.74
N GLU A 189 7.16 -5.43 -4.68
CA GLU A 189 7.67 -4.11 -5.01
C GLU A 189 6.53 -3.19 -5.48
N ARG A 190 5.67 -3.68 -6.39
CA ARG A 190 4.45 -2.96 -6.81
C ARG A 190 3.52 -2.66 -5.64
N ARG A 191 3.34 -3.61 -4.72
CA ARG A 191 2.49 -3.45 -3.53
C ARG A 191 2.97 -2.30 -2.64
N LEU A 192 4.27 -2.16 -2.43
CA LEU A 192 4.85 -1.12 -1.58
C LEU A 192 4.92 0.22 -2.31
N GLU A 193 5.41 0.22 -3.55
CA GLU A 193 5.61 1.43 -4.34
C GLU A 193 4.27 2.14 -4.62
N MET A 194 3.25 1.38 -5.03
CA MET A 194 1.93 1.91 -5.43
C MET A 194 0.87 1.86 -4.33
N ALA A 195 1.29 1.65 -3.07
CA ALA A 195 0.39 1.60 -1.93
C ALA A 195 -0.46 2.87 -1.83
N CYS A 196 -1.78 2.76 -1.61
CA CYS A 196 -2.72 3.89 -1.51
C CYS A 196 -2.90 4.72 -2.81
N GLU A 197 -2.53 4.19 -3.97
CA GLU A 197 -2.71 4.89 -5.27
C GLU A 197 -3.85 4.31 -6.13
N GLY A 198 -4.51 3.24 -5.65
CA GLY A 198 -5.68 2.64 -6.32
C GLY A 198 -5.36 1.44 -7.24
N PHE A 199 -4.11 1.01 -7.32
CA PHE A 199 -3.68 -0.04 -8.27
C PHE A 199 -3.82 -1.48 -7.74
N ARG A 200 -3.81 -1.70 -6.42
CA ARG A 200 -3.69 -3.05 -5.84
C ARG A 200 -4.80 -4.00 -6.28
N ALA A 201 -6.06 -3.57 -6.32
CA ALA A 201 -7.16 -4.43 -6.74
C ALA A 201 -6.98 -4.92 -8.19
N TYR A 202 -6.67 -4.00 -9.11
CA TYR A 202 -6.45 -4.32 -10.52
C TYR A 202 -5.22 -5.20 -10.75
N ASP A 203 -4.16 -5.00 -9.98
CA ASP A 203 -2.99 -5.89 -9.98
C ASP A 203 -3.36 -7.31 -9.57
N LEU A 204 -4.18 -7.48 -8.52
CA LEU A 204 -4.65 -8.80 -8.10
C LEU A 204 -5.56 -9.47 -9.13
N MET A 205 -6.45 -8.69 -9.76
CA MET A 205 -7.36 -9.16 -10.82
C MET A 205 -6.59 -9.67 -12.03
N ARG A 206 -5.67 -8.87 -12.58
CA ARG A 206 -4.91 -9.23 -13.79
C ARG A 206 -3.94 -10.39 -13.58
N TRP A 207 -3.50 -10.62 -12.34
CA TRP A 207 -2.72 -11.80 -11.99
C TRP A 207 -3.59 -13.05 -11.72
N GLY A 208 -4.91 -12.90 -11.65
CA GLY A 208 -5.84 -14.01 -11.42
C GLY A 208 -5.78 -14.59 -10.01
N ILE A 209 -5.34 -13.81 -9.02
CA ILE A 209 -5.11 -14.26 -7.63
C ILE A 209 -5.94 -13.48 -6.59
N MET A 210 -6.91 -12.67 -7.05
CA MET A 210 -7.66 -11.77 -6.17
C MET A 210 -8.43 -12.51 -5.08
N ALA A 211 -9.09 -13.62 -5.41
CA ALA A 211 -9.87 -14.39 -4.44
C ALA A 211 -8.97 -15.00 -3.35
N GLU A 212 -7.82 -15.54 -3.73
CA GLU A 212 -6.85 -16.14 -2.83
C GLU A 212 -6.27 -15.09 -1.87
N GLU A 213 -5.87 -13.93 -2.41
CA GLU A 213 -5.28 -12.84 -1.63
C GLU A 213 -6.30 -12.17 -0.70
N MET A 214 -7.53 -11.91 -1.17
CA MET A 214 -8.57 -11.28 -0.36
C MET A 214 -9.05 -12.19 0.77
N ASN A 215 -9.25 -13.49 0.50
CA ASN A 215 -9.65 -14.43 1.56
C ASN A 215 -8.52 -14.65 2.58
N SER A 216 -7.25 -14.69 2.14
CA SER A 216 -6.09 -14.71 3.05
C SER A 216 -6.06 -13.45 3.93
N TYR A 217 -6.27 -12.28 3.34
CA TYR A 217 -6.39 -11.01 4.05
C TYR A 217 -7.52 -11.02 5.09
N PHE A 218 -8.73 -11.42 4.72
CA PHE A 218 -9.89 -11.47 5.64
C PHE A 218 -9.66 -12.44 6.79
N ASN A 219 -9.04 -13.60 6.54
CA ASN A 219 -8.76 -14.59 7.58
C ASN A 219 -7.90 -14.03 8.72
N VAL A 220 -6.97 -13.13 8.42
CA VAL A 220 -6.15 -12.48 9.45
C VAL A 220 -6.82 -11.23 10.00
N GLU A 221 -7.29 -10.34 9.13
CA GLU A 221 -7.78 -9.01 9.55
C GLU A 221 -9.12 -9.05 10.26
N LYS A 222 -9.93 -10.12 10.12
CA LYS A 222 -11.18 -10.27 10.90
C LYS A 222 -10.97 -10.24 12.42
N SER A 223 -9.78 -10.63 12.89
CA SER A 223 -9.41 -10.53 14.32
C SER A 223 -8.96 -9.13 14.74
N ARG A 224 -8.64 -8.26 13.78
CA ARG A 224 -8.14 -6.89 13.99
C ARG A 224 -9.20 -5.83 13.72
N ARG A 225 -10.21 -6.16 12.91
CA ARG A 225 -11.22 -5.24 12.39
C ARG A 225 -12.61 -5.88 12.44
N PRO A 226 -13.51 -5.41 13.32
CA PRO A 226 -14.83 -6.01 13.51
C PRO A 226 -15.68 -6.07 12.23
N HIS A 227 -15.58 -5.06 11.35
CA HIS A 227 -16.35 -5.01 10.10
C HIS A 227 -15.95 -6.09 9.08
N LEU A 228 -14.84 -6.80 9.29
CA LEU A 228 -14.37 -7.89 8.42
C LEU A 228 -14.73 -9.27 8.97
N ALA A 229 -15.47 -9.38 10.08
CA ALA A 229 -15.77 -10.65 10.77
C ALA A 229 -16.33 -11.73 9.84
N ASN A 230 -17.22 -11.35 8.92
CA ASN A 230 -17.90 -12.24 7.97
C ASN A 230 -17.50 -11.96 6.51
N ALA A 231 -16.39 -11.27 6.29
CA ALA A 231 -15.95 -10.94 4.94
C ALA A 231 -15.47 -12.20 4.20
N THR A 232 -15.98 -12.38 2.98
CA THR A 232 -15.62 -13.48 2.09
C THR A 232 -15.56 -12.97 0.65
N PHE A 233 -14.65 -13.51 -0.14
CA PHE A 233 -14.54 -13.22 -1.57
C PHE A 233 -14.88 -14.45 -2.40
N GLN A 234 -15.90 -14.34 -3.26
CA GLN A 234 -16.31 -15.41 -4.19
C GLN A 234 -15.59 -15.27 -5.53
N LYS A 235 -14.75 -16.27 -5.83
CA LYS A 235 -14.04 -16.39 -7.12
C LYS A 235 -15.03 -16.56 -8.28
N GLY A 236 -14.78 -15.85 -9.38
CA GLY A 236 -15.60 -15.86 -10.58
C GLY A 236 -16.87 -15.01 -10.50
N ARG A 237 -17.00 -14.15 -9.48
CA ARG A 237 -18.11 -13.20 -9.28
C ARG A 237 -17.59 -11.85 -8.78
N ASP A 238 -16.89 -11.84 -7.64
CA ASP A 238 -16.56 -10.60 -6.92
C ASP A 238 -15.38 -9.83 -7.52
N GLU A 239 -14.72 -10.37 -8.55
CA GLU A 239 -13.62 -9.70 -9.27
C GLU A 239 -14.08 -8.46 -10.03
N TYR A 240 -15.33 -8.43 -10.51
CA TYR A 240 -15.88 -7.31 -11.26
C TYR A 240 -17.15 -6.81 -10.60
N LEU A 241 -17.38 -5.50 -10.67
CA LEU A 241 -18.66 -4.92 -10.29
C LEU A 241 -19.77 -5.46 -11.22
N PRO A 242 -20.99 -5.71 -10.68
CA PRO A 242 -22.11 -6.10 -11.52
C PRO A 242 -22.48 -4.97 -12.48
N ILE A 243 -22.92 -5.33 -13.69
CA ILE A 243 -23.52 -4.37 -14.60
C ILE A 243 -24.80 -3.84 -13.92
N PRO A 244 -25.00 -2.51 -13.85
CA PRO A 244 -26.17 -1.96 -13.17
C PRO A 244 -27.46 -2.47 -13.80
N LYS A 245 -28.34 -3.07 -12.97
CA LYS A 245 -29.59 -3.69 -13.44
C LYS A 245 -30.43 -2.79 -14.35
N GLY A 246 -30.53 -1.50 -14.02
CA GLY A 246 -31.27 -0.54 -14.84
C GLY A 246 -30.75 -0.43 -16.28
N GLN A 247 -29.45 -0.61 -16.52
CA GLN A 247 -28.87 -0.58 -17.86
C GLN A 247 -29.25 -1.84 -18.66
N ILE A 248 -29.31 -3.01 -18.01
CA ILE A 248 -29.77 -4.25 -18.63
C ILE A 248 -31.24 -4.12 -19.04
N ASP A 249 -32.07 -3.63 -18.12
CA ASP A 249 -33.51 -3.44 -18.32
C ASP A 249 -33.78 -2.46 -19.49
N LEU A 250 -33.10 -1.30 -19.50
CA LEU A 250 -33.21 -0.30 -20.57
C LEU A 250 -32.75 -0.82 -21.94
N SER A 251 -31.73 -1.68 -21.95
CA SER A 251 -31.22 -2.30 -23.19
C SER A 251 -32.12 -3.42 -23.74
N GLN A 252 -33.24 -3.74 -23.06
CA GLN A 252 -34.11 -4.87 -23.37
C GLN A 252 -33.35 -6.20 -23.45
N ASN A 253 -32.45 -6.43 -22.47
CA ASN A 253 -31.58 -7.61 -22.37
C ASN A 253 -30.55 -7.77 -23.50
N LEU A 254 -30.23 -6.70 -24.24
CA LEU A 254 -29.07 -6.68 -25.13
C LEU A 254 -27.77 -6.75 -24.32
N TYR A 255 -27.69 -6.00 -23.21
CA TYR A 255 -26.60 -6.16 -22.25
C TYR A 255 -26.81 -7.44 -21.43
N ARG A 256 -25.75 -8.23 -21.30
CA ARG A 256 -25.73 -9.46 -20.52
C ARG A 256 -24.91 -9.25 -19.27
N GLN A 257 -25.40 -9.75 -18.15
CA GLN A 257 -24.73 -9.64 -16.86
C GLN A 257 -23.37 -10.37 -16.87
N ASN A 258 -22.44 -9.92 -16.02
CA ASN A 258 -21.20 -10.63 -15.72
C ASN A 258 -21.51 -12.01 -15.09
N SER A 259 -20.59 -12.95 -15.24
CA SER A 259 -20.73 -14.28 -14.64
C SER A 259 -20.96 -14.20 -13.12
N GLY A 260 -21.90 -15.01 -12.62
CA GLY A 260 -22.16 -15.17 -11.18
C GLY A 260 -23.15 -14.18 -10.55
N TYR A 261 -23.74 -13.27 -11.32
CA TYR A 261 -24.76 -12.29 -10.88
C TYR A 261 -26.12 -12.50 -11.55
#